data_AF-A0A350UNI9-F1
#
_entry.id   AF-A0A350UNI9-F1
#
_cell.length_a   1.000
_cell.length_b   1.000
_cell.length_c   1.000
_cell.angle_alpha   90.00
_cell.angle_beta   90.00
_cell.angle_gamma   90.00
#
_symmetry.space_group_name_H-M   'P 1'
#
loop_
_entity.id
_entity.type
_entity.pdbx_description
1 polymer ?
#
loop_
_entity_poly.entity_id
_entity_poly.type
_entity_poly.pdbx_seq_one_letter_code
_entity_poly.pdbx_strand_id
1 'polypeptide(L)'
;MKRVKVSRPLAGARGLRRVAALVLLWGMAVASPAQIHSFTVTPGALSFTSLDPDAGGPAPQVSLAYVDFRASLFQAWRLYVQAEMPQLENCPAVPVSALQVRCQSATIAGFLNLGNAACNSAAIPLSTSPQLVAQGNQGIFNNQISASLQVGFTDRWRYAAAVSPACTVSLRYTVDIP
;
A
#
# COMPACT_ATOMS: atom_id res chain seq x y z
N MET A 1 75.21 33.95 -43.39
CA MET A 1 75.50 32.51 -43.52
C MET A 1 75.94 31.96 -42.16
N LYS A 2 75.15 31.10 -41.53
CA LYS A 2 75.58 30.29 -40.38
C LYS A 2 74.80 28.96 -40.42
N ARG A 3 75.48 27.90 -40.89
CA ARG A 3 75.11 26.50 -40.64
C ARG A 3 75.96 26.03 -39.47
N VAL A 4 75.34 25.43 -38.47
CA VAL A 4 75.96 24.34 -37.70
C VAL A 4 74.88 23.29 -37.49
N LYS A 5 75.17 22.09 -38.00
CA LYS A 5 74.41 20.85 -37.84
C LYS A 5 75.32 19.90 -37.08
N VAL A 6 74.88 19.37 -35.95
CA VAL A 6 75.54 18.25 -35.26
C VAL A 6 74.46 17.27 -34.79
N SER A 7 74.78 15.98 -34.87
CA SER A 7 73.89 14.83 -34.96
C SER A 7 73.85 14.00 -33.65
N ARG A 8 72.64 13.55 -33.25
CA ARG A 8 72.17 12.24 -32.66
C ARG A 8 73.05 11.50 -31.61
N PRO A 9 72.47 10.84 -30.55
CA PRO A 9 71.73 9.56 -30.73
C PRO A 9 70.62 9.16 -29.70
N LEU A 10 69.79 8.21 -30.18
CA LEU A 10 69.08 7.04 -29.58
C LEU A 10 68.26 7.03 -28.26
N ALA A 11 67.27 6.13 -28.31
CA ALA A 11 66.45 5.49 -27.24
C ALA A 11 65.29 6.36 -26.70
N GLY A 12 64.06 5.89 -26.53
CA GLY A 12 63.50 4.54 -26.43
C GLY A 12 62.23 4.66 -25.55
N ALA A 13 61.35 3.67 -25.64
CA ALA A 13 60.26 3.37 -24.71
C ALA A 13 58.97 4.23 -24.75
N ARG A 14 57.96 3.59 -25.36
CA ARG A 14 56.53 3.69 -25.08
C ARG A 14 56.26 3.92 -23.58
N GLY A 15 55.56 4.99 -23.25
CA GLY A 15 55.12 5.31 -21.90
C GLY A 15 53.61 5.60 -21.87
N LEU A 16 52.81 4.54 -22.02
CA LEU A 16 51.37 4.56 -21.73
C LEU A 16 51.19 4.92 -20.24
N ARG A 17 50.88 6.17 -19.91
CA ARG A 17 50.52 6.56 -18.54
C ARG A 17 49.05 6.93 -18.45
N ARG A 18 48.27 5.84 -18.33
CA ARG A 18 47.17 5.62 -17.37
C ARG A 18 46.41 6.89 -16.99
N VAL A 19 45.30 7.12 -17.69
CA VAL A 19 44.13 7.78 -17.12
C VAL A 19 43.63 6.89 -15.99
N ALA A 20 43.86 7.30 -14.75
CA ALA A 20 43.25 6.67 -13.58
C ALA A 20 41.77 7.03 -13.57
N ALA A 21 40.95 6.19 -14.20
CA ALA A 21 39.51 6.21 -14.02
C ALA A 21 39.23 5.76 -12.57
N LEU A 22 39.01 6.74 -11.69
CA LEU A 22 38.49 6.50 -10.34
C LEU A 22 37.02 6.08 -10.52
N VAL A 23 36.81 4.78 -10.73
CA VAL A 23 35.47 4.19 -10.75
C VAL A 23 34.96 4.23 -9.31
N LEU A 24 34.11 5.23 -9.04
CA LEU A 24 33.25 5.28 -7.86
C LEU A 24 32.31 4.07 -7.93
N LEU A 25 32.75 2.95 -7.35
CA LEU A 25 31.90 1.82 -7.00
C LEU A 25 30.97 2.26 -5.87
N TRP A 26 29.88 2.94 -6.24
CA TRP A 26 28.69 2.98 -5.41
C TRP A 26 28.19 1.54 -5.35
N GLY A 27 28.47 0.87 -4.24
CA GLY A 27 27.90 -0.44 -3.96
C GLY A 27 26.39 -0.32 -4.13
N MET A 28 25.83 -1.00 -5.13
CA MET A 28 24.40 -1.18 -5.22
C MET A 28 24.02 -2.04 -4.01
N ALA A 29 23.59 -1.40 -2.93
CA ALA A 29 22.95 -2.07 -1.83
C ALA A 29 21.72 -2.75 -2.41
N VAL A 30 21.79 -4.08 -2.52
CA VAL A 30 20.64 -4.90 -2.90
C VAL A 30 19.58 -4.65 -1.82
N ALA A 31 18.50 -3.97 -2.17
CA ALA A 31 17.40 -3.74 -1.25
C ALA A 31 16.88 -5.12 -0.81
N SER A 32 16.86 -5.38 0.50
CA SER A 32 16.22 -6.58 1.03
C SER A 32 14.73 -6.54 0.66
N PRO A 33 14.15 -7.69 0.27
CA PRO A 33 12.71 -7.75 0.02
C PRO A 33 11.99 -7.33 1.31
N ALA A 34 10.97 -6.49 1.18
CA ALA A 34 10.14 -6.15 2.33
C ALA A 34 9.47 -7.42 2.88
N GLN A 35 9.53 -7.59 4.19
CA GLN A 35 8.85 -8.69 4.86
C GLN A 35 7.71 -8.13 5.71
N ILE A 36 6.49 -8.61 5.47
CA ILE A 36 5.37 -8.37 6.37
C ILE A 36 5.64 -9.18 7.63
N HIS A 37 5.84 -8.49 8.74
CA HIS A 37 6.05 -9.14 10.02
C HIS A 37 4.74 -9.53 10.68
N SER A 38 3.78 -8.60 10.68
CA SER A 38 2.44 -8.84 11.21
C SER A 38 1.41 -8.09 10.38
N PHE A 39 0.22 -8.66 10.32
CA PHE A 39 -0.93 -8.05 9.67
C PHE A 39 -2.17 -8.32 10.51
N THR A 40 -2.79 -7.26 11.03
CA THR A 40 -3.98 -7.36 11.87
C THR A 40 -5.07 -6.42 11.37
N VAL A 41 -6.30 -6.90 11.43
CA VAL A 41 -7.49 -6.15 11.02
C VAL A 41 -8.51 -6.20 12.14
N THR A 42 -9.10 -5.06 12.50
CA THR A 42 -10.09 -5.00 13.58
C THR A 42 -11.13 -3.90 13.31
N PRO A 43 -12.43 -4.24 13.31
CA PRO A 43 -13.02 -5.58 13.19
C PRO A 43 -12.87 -6.15 11.76
N GLY A 44 -12.79 -7.49 11.64
CA GLY A 44 -12.76 -8.20 10.35
C GLY A 44 -14.13 -8.47 9.73
N ALA A 45 -15.20 -8.38 10.53
CA ALA A 45 -16.58 -8.45 10.09
C ALA A 45 -17.34 -7.21 10.56
N LEU A 46 -18.19 -6.66 9.69
CA LEU A 46 -18.97 -5.45 9.96
C LEU A 46 -20.45 -5.79 9.95
N SER A 47 -21.18 -5.31 10.96
CA SER A 47 -22.61 -5.56 11.08
C SER A 47 -23.39 -4.27 10.91
N PHE A 48 -24.46 -4.35 10.13
CA PHE A 48 -25.37 -3.25 9.83
C PHE A 48 -26.77 -3.61 10.31
N THR A 49 -27.32 -2.77 11.18
CA THR A 49 -28.70 -2.84 11.65
C THR A 49 -29.49 -1.67 11.07
N SER A 50 -30.69 -1.92 10.54
CA SER A 50 -31.58 -0.82 10.20
C SER A 50 -33.04 -1.18 10.38
N LEU A 51 -33.81 -0.19 10.83
CA LEU A 51 -35.26 -0.26 11.04
C LEU A 51 -36.03 0.50 9.95
N ASP A 52 -35.41 1.49 9.31
CA ASP A 52 -36.12 2.43 8.44
C ASP A 52 -35.15 3.32 7.61
N PRO A 53 -35.27 3.40 6.28
CA PRO A 53 -34.55 4.40 5.47
C PRO A 53 -34.89 5.86 5.84
N ASP A 54 -36.09 6.14 6.36
CA ASP A 54 -36.51 7.48 6.81
C ASP A 54 -35.78 7.92 8.09
N ALA A 55 -35.30 6.97 8.90
CA ALA A 55 -34.51 7.23 10.10
C ALA A 55 -33.02 7.49 9.79
N GLY A 56 -32.63 7.59 8.52
CA GLY A 56 -31.25 7.84 8.10
C GLY A 56 -30.38 6.59 7.97
N GLY A 57 -30.97 5.38 7.99
CA GLY A 57 -30.30 4.11 7.68
C GLY A 57 -29.22 3.66 8.67
N PRO A 58 -28.52 2.54 8.39
CA PRO A 58 -27.45 2.06 9.26
C PRO A 58 -26.27 3.02 9.26
N ALA A 59 -25.69 3.26 10.45
CA ALA A 59 -24.49 4.08 10.59
C ALA A 59 -23.30 3.43 9.84
N PRO A 60 -22.43 4.23 9.19
CA PRO A 60 -21.20 3.72 8.61
C PRO A 60 -20.36 3.00 9.67
N GLN A 61 -19.80 1.86 9.29
CA GLN A 61 -18.91 1.06 10.12
C GLN A 61 -17.46 1.41 9.80
N VAL A 62 -16.55 1.22 10.75
CA VAL A 62 -15.11 1.48 10.58
C VAL A 62 -14.35 0.18 10.79
N SER A 63 -13.38 -0.08 9.92
CA SER A 63 -12.44 -1.19 10.02
C SER A 63 -11.01 -0.66 9.93
N LEU A 64 -10.17 -1.07 10.86
CA LEU A 64 -8.77 -0.64 10.94
C LEU A 64 -7.86 -1.79 10.51
N ALA A 65 -6.96 -1.51 9.57
CA ALA A 65 -5.93 -2.44 9.14
C ALA A 65 -4.55 -1.92 9.59
N TYR A 66 -3.79 -2.77 10.28
CA TYR A 66 -2.44 -2.51 10.72
C TYR A 66 -1.48 -3.50 10.05
N VAL A 67 -0.46 -2.97 9.38
CA VAL A 67 0.59 -3.75 8.73
C VAL A 67 1.92 -3.34 9.33
N ASP A 68 2.67 -4.30 9.86
CA ASP A 68 4.03 -4.07 10.32
C ASP A 68 5.02 -4.64 9.31
N PHE A 69 5.85 -3.77 8.73
CA PHE A 69 6.90 -4.17 7.80
C PHE A 69 8.25 -4.21 8.52
N ARG A 70 9.02 -5.27 8.26
CA ARG A 70 10.41 -5.41 8.71
C ARG A 70 11.39 -5.13 7.58
N ALA A 71 12.46 -4.44 7.96
CA ALA A 71 13.73 -4.35 7.25
C ALA A 71 13.61 -4.23 5.72
N SER A 72 13.07 -3.10 5.26
CA SER A 72 13.02 -2.75 3.85
C SER A 72 13.52 -1.34 3.57
N LEU A 73 13.95 -1.11 2.33
CA LEU A 73 14.36 0.20 1.83
C LEU A 73 13.39 0.62 0.73
N PHE A 74 12.47 1.54 1.06
CA PHE A 74 11.61 2.25 0.10
C PHE A 74 10.77 1.35 -0.82
N GLN A 75 10.39 0.15 -0.37
CA GLN A 75 9.57 -0.76 -1.17
C GLN A 75 8.13 -0.28 -1.27
N ALA A 76 7.56 -0.36 -2.47
CA ALA A 76 6.16 -0.05 -2.69
C ALA A 76 5.27 -1.09 -2.00
N TRP A 77 4.09 -0.67 -1.59
CA TRP A 77 3.07 -1.56 -1.04
C TRP A 77 1.69 -1.10 -1.47
N ARG A 78 0.77 -2.06 -1.56
CA ARG A 78 -0.64 -1.82 -1.87
C ARG A 78 -1.52 -2.61 -0.92
N LEU A 79 -2.54 -1.97 -0.38
CA LEU A 79 -3.56 -2.60 0.45
C LEU A 79 -4.85 -2.70 -0.36
N TYR A 80 -5.35 -3.92 -0.47
CA TYR A 80 -6.62 -4.24 -1.09
C TYR A 80 -7.62 -4.70 -0.04
N VAL A 81 -8.90 -4.43 -0.31
CA VAL A 81 -10.03 -4.99 0.42
C VAL A 81 -10.97 -5.68 -0.55
N GLN A 82 -11.61 -6.74 -0.09
CA GLN A 82 -12.70 -7.41 -0.79
C GLN A 82 -13.66 -8.03 0.22
N ALA A 83 -14.88 -8.30 -0.21
CA ALA A 83 -15.81 -9.11 0.54
C ALA A 83 -15.52 -10.60 0.34
N GLU A 84 -15.77 -11.40 1.37
CA GLU A 84 -15.66 -12.86 1.25
C GLU A 84 -16.83 -13.48 0.50
N MET A 85 -17.99 -12.84 0.53
CA MET A 85 -19.22 -13.30 -0.09
C MET A 85 -19.87 -12.20 -0.94
N PRO A 86 -20.61 -12.56 -2.01
CA PRO A 86 -21.28 -11.60 -2.88
C PRO A 86 -22.53 -10.97 -2.25
N GLN A 87 -23.01 -11.51 -1.14
CA GLN A 87 -24.18 -11.07 -0.39
C GLN A 87 -23.86 -10.99 1.10
N LEU A 88 -24.61 -10.19 1.85
CA LEU A 88 -24.44 -10.09 3.30
C LEU A 88 -25.01 -11.33 4.00
N GLU A 89 -24.32 -11.79 5.04
CA GLU A 89 -24.85 -12.79 5.95
C GLU A 89 -26.09 -12.24 6.66
N ASN A 90 -27.04 -13.13 6.93
CA ASN A 90 -28.37 -12.82 7.50
C ASN A 90 -29.27 -11.95 6.61
N CYS A 91 -28.77 -11.45 5.47
CA CYS A 91 -29.48 -10.56 4.56
C CYS A 91 -29.16 -10.89 3.08
N PRO A 92 -29.58 -12.07 2.57
CA PRO A 92 -29.21 -12.54 1.24
C PRO A 92 -29.78 -11.66 0.10
N ALA A 93 -30.83 -10.88 0.36
CA ALA A 93 -31.37 -9.93 -0.62
C ALA A 93 -30.44 -8.71 -0.85
N VAL A 94 -29.47 -8.48 0.05
CA VAL A 94 -28.54 -7.36 -0.02
C VAL A 94 -27.24 -7.83 -0.69
N PRO A 95 -26.94 -7.37 -1.92
CA PRO A 95 -25.65 -7.62 -2.54
C PRO A 95 -24.57 -6.79 -1.87
N VAL A 96 -23.33 -7.29 -1.89
CA VAL A 96 -22.20 -6.57 -1.28
C VAL A 96 -21.88 -5.25 -1.99
N SER A 97 -22.26 -5.11 -3.26
CA SER A 97 -22.16 -3.86 -4.02
C SER A 97 -23.07 -2.74 -3.52
N ALA A 98 -24.03 -3.04 -2.63
CA ALA A 98 -24.81 -2.02 -1.93
C ALA A 98 -24.00 -1.29 -0.84
N LEU A 99 -22.84 -1.86 -0.46
CA LEU A 99 -21.87 -1.25 0.42
C LEU A 99 -20.82 -0.48 -0.38
N GLN A 100 -20.36 0.63 0.19
CA GLN A 100 -19.19 1.35 -0.30
C GLN A 100 -18.11 1.39 0.76
N VAL A 101 -16.88 1.20 0.33
CA VAL A 101 -15.69 1.35 1.15
C VAL A 101 -14.93 2.62 0.75
N ARG A 102 -14.42 3.34 1.75
CA ARG A 102 -13.61 4.53 1.58
C ARG A 102 -12.47 4.53 2.57
N CYS A 103 -11.26 4.80 2.12
CA CYS A 103 -10.12 5.00 3.01
C CYS A 103 -10.18 6.42 3.60
N GLN A 104 -10.27 6.51 4.93
CA GLN A 104 -10.35 7.77 5.69
C GLN A 104 -8.96 8.34 5.97
N SER A 105 -8.06 7.48 6.43
CA SER A 105 -6.68 7.86 6.74
C SER A 105 -5.75 6.68 6.52
N ALA A 106 -4.56 6.97 6.00
CA ALA A 106 -3.46 6.02 5.91
C ALA A 106 -2.22 6.72 6.44
N THR A 107 -1.59 6.15 7.44
CA THR A 107 -0.43 6.75 8.11
C THR A 107 0.68 5.73 8.23
N ILE A 108 1.91 6.23 8.25
CA ILE A 108 3.11 5.46 8.52
C ILE A 108 3.76 6.00 9.79
N ALA A 109 4.16 5.10 10.68
CA ALA A 109 4.92 5.40 11.87
C ALA A 109 6.23 4.61 11.81
N GLY A 110 7.36 5.32 11.83
CA GLY A 110 8.68 4.68 11.79
C GLY A 110 9.80 5.61 12.24
N PHE A 111 10.99 5.02 12.41
CA PHE A 111 12.13 5.66 13.12
C PHE A 111 12.63 6.98 12.50
N LEU A 112 12.27 7.30 11.25
CA LEU A 112 12.59 8.60 10.62
C LEU A 112 11.44 9.12 9.74
N ASN A 113 10.27 8.47 9.75
CA ASN A 113 9.12 8.76 8.87
C ASN A 113 9.49 8.93 7.37
N LEU A 114 10.50 8.21 6.90
CA LEU A 114 11.01 8.30 5.52
C LEU A 114 10.19 7.46 4.52
N GLY A 115 8.89 7.27 4.75
CA GLY A 115 8.00 6.58 3.83
C GLY A 115 6.72 7.37 3.63
N ASN A 116 5.80 6.84 2.82
CA ASN A 116 4.50 7.47 2.62
C ASN A 116 3.39 6.43 2.64
N ALA A 117 2.22 6.90 3.07
CA ALA A 117 0.97 6.18 2.99
C ALA A 117 -0.08 7.13 2.43
N ALA A 118 -0.82 6.67 1.43
CA ALA A 118 -1.86 7.43 0.77
C ALA A 118 -3.14 6.60 0.73
N CYS A 119 -4.24 7.21 1.16
CA CYS A 119 -5.56 6.64 0.99
C CYS A 119 -6.09 6.87 -0.42
N ASN A 120 -6.82 5.89 -0.93
CA ASN A 120 -7.80 6.14 -1.97
C ASN A 120 -9.04 6.77 -1.33
N SER A 121 -9.21 8.08 -1.50
CA SER A 121 -10.30 8.84 -0.90
C SER A 121 -11.65 8.65 -1.61
N ALA A 122 -11.66 7.99 -2.77
CA ALA A 122 -12.89 7.69 -3.49
C ALA A 122 -13.73 6.66 -2.72
N ALA A 123 -15.05 6.79 -2.80
CA ALA A 123 -15.95 5.75 -2.34
C ALA A 123 -16.08 4.69 -3.44
N ILE A 124 -15.75 3.45 -3.10
CA ILE A 124 -15.65 2.34 -4.04
C ILE A 124 -16.73 1.32 -3.66
N PRO A 125 -17.58 0.87 -4.60
CA PRO A 125 -18.53 -0.20 -4.31
C PRO A 125 -17.76 -1.47 -3.93
N LEU A 126 -18.14 -2.08 -2.81
CA LEU A 126 -17.50 -3.29 -2.32
C LEU A 126 -17.81 -4.46 -3.27
N SER A 127 -16.85 -5.35 -3.45
CA SER A 127 -16.93 -6.48 -4.37
C SER A 127 -16.18 -7.68 -3.79
N THR A 128 -16.43 -8.87 -4.34
CA THR A 128 -15.63 -10.07 -4.08
C THR A 128 -14.27 -10.05 -4.78
N SER A 129 -14.04 -9.09 -5.68
CA SER A 129 -12.74 -8.83 -6.31
C SER A 129 -11.93 -7.78 -5.52
N PRO A 130 -10.58 -7.92 -5.45
CA PRO A 130 -9.72 -6.97 -4.76
C PRO A 130 -9.93 -5.52 -5.24
N GLN A 131 -10.18 -4.61 -4.31
CA GLN A 131 -10.29 -3.16 -4.54
C GLN A 131 -9.13 -2.45 -3.84
N LEU A 132 -8.40 -1.60 -4.56
CA LEU A 132 -7.27 -0.84 -3.99
C LEU A 132 -7.78 0.30 -3.09
N VAL A 133 -7.43 0.24 -1.81
CA VAL A 133 -7.90 1.21 -0.79
C VAL A 133 -6.80 2.09 -0.24
N ALA A 134 -5.57 1.60 -0.16
CA ALA A 134 -4.42 2.39 0.26
C ALA A 134 -3.16 1.89 -0.44
N GLN A 135 -2.18 2.79 -0.59
CA GLN A 135 -0.89 2.45 -1.17
C GLN A 135 0.19 3.42 -0.70
N GLY A 136 1.43 3.06 -0.91
CA GLY A 136 2.55 3.95 -0.66
C GLY A 136 3.88 3.23 -0.75
N ASN A 137 4.90 3.81 -0.13
CA ASN A 137 6.23 3.25 -0.01
C ASN A 137 6.57 3.11 1.47
N GLN A 138 7.15 1.97 1.82
CA GLN A 138 7.67 1.73 3.15
C GLN A 138 8.82 2.69 3.43
N GLY A 139 8.98 3.07 4.70
CA GLY A 139 10.13 3.85 5.13
C GLY A 139 11.40 3.01 5.21
N ILE A 140 12.42 3.54 5.87
CA ILE A 140 13.64 2.81 6.21
C ILE A 140 13.40 2.05 7.52
N PHE A 141 13.90 0.82 7.63
CA PHE A 141 13.79 -0.06 8.82
C PHE A 141 12.36 -0.56 9.08
N ASN A 142 11.98 -0.67 10.36
CA ASN A 142 10.68 -1.14 10.78
C ASN A 142 9.69 0.02 10.74
N ASN A 143 8.60 -0.19 10.01
CA ASN A 143 7.57 0.82 9.84
C ASN A 143 6.21 0.15 10.02
N GLN A 144 5.39 0.73 10.91
CA GLN A 144 4.01 0.34 11.08
C GLN A 144 3.14 1.24 10.20
N ILE A 145 2.32 0.61 9.36
CA ILE A 145 1.33 1.27 8.53
C ILE A 145 -0.04 1.00 9.14
N SER A 146 -0.84 2.05 9.29
CA SER A 146 -2.22 1.95 9.73
C SER A 146 -3.14 2.61 8.70
N ALA A 147 -4.14 1.86 8.24
CA ALA A 147 -5.18 2.34 7.34
C ALA A 147 -6.55 2.22 8.04
N SER A 148 -7.31 3.32 8.02
CA SER A 148 -8.69 3.35 8.49
C SER A 148 -9.63 3.35 7.30
N LEU A 149 -10.45 2.32 7.20
CA LEU A 149 -11.50 2.21 6.20
C LEU A 149 -12.87 2.46 6.84
N GLN A 150 -13.68 3.26 6.18
CA GLN A 150 -15.09 3.43 6.49
C GLN A 150 -15.90 2.65 5.45
N VAL A 151 -16.82 1.82 5.91
CA VAL A 151 -17.77 1.09 5.07
C VAL A 151 -19.17 1.60 5.35
N GLY A 152 -19.83 2.13 4.33
CA GLY A 152 -21.16 2.72 4.41
C GLY A 152 -22.14 2.02 3.46
N PHE A 153 -23.41 2.17 3.75
CA PHE A 153 -24.51 1.68 2.93
C PHE A 153 -24.98 2.80 1.99
N THR A 154 -25.00 2.58 0.68
CA THR A 154 -25.38 3.64 -0.27
C THR A 154 -26.79 3.58 -0.80
N ASP A 155 -27.38 2.40 -0.93
CA ASP A 155 -28.75 2.26 -1.45
C ASP A 155 -29.69 1.72 -0.37
N ARG A 156 -29.99 2.60 0.59
CA ARG A 156 -30.75 2.32 1.81
C ARG A 156 -32.25 2.12 1.54
N TRP A 157 -32.74 2.63 0.41
CA TRP A 157 -34.14 2.54 0.00
C TRP A 157 -34.43 1.26 -0.78
N ARG A 158 -33.46 0.76 -1.54
CA ARG A 158 -33.61 -0.50 -2.28
C ARG A 158 -33.36 -1.73 -1.44
N TYR A 159 -32.51 -1.62 -0.41
CA TYR A 159 -32.06 -2.74 0.41
C TYR A 159 -32.20 -2.38 1.89
N ALA A 160 -33.24 -2.91 2.54
CA ALA A 160 -33.41 -2.79 3.98
C ALA A 160 -32.48 -3.78 4.71
N ALA A 161 -31.65 -3.27 5.63
CA ALA A 161 -30.93 -4.14 6.55
C ALA A 161 -31.89 -4.70 7.61
N ALA A 162 -31.66 -5.91 8.11
CA ALA A 162 -32.46 -6.50 9.17
C ALA A 162 -31.99 -6.03 10.55
N VAL A 163 -32.93 -5.97 11.50
CA VAL A 163 -32.66 -5.59 12.89
C VAL A 163 -32.15 -6.79 13.69
N SER A 164 -32.70 -7.97 13.40
CA SER A 164 -32.32 -9.21 14.08
C SER A 164 -32.58 -10.41 13.16
N PRO A 165 -31.54 -11.18 12.79
CA PRO A 165 -30.13 -10.89 13.01
C PRO A 165 -29.64 -9.74 12.12
N ALA A 166 -28.62 -8.99 12.58
CA ALA A 166 -28.01 -7.91 11.80
C ALA A 166 -27.37 -8.44 10.51
N CYS A 167 -27.36 -7.62 9.45
CA CYS A 167 -26.67 -7.98 8.22
C CYS A 167 -25.16 -7.87 8.42
N THR A 168 -24.42 -8.95 8.21
CA THR A 168 -22.97 -8.96 8.41
C THR A 168 -22.22 -9.12 7.10
N VAL A 169 -21.12 -8.40 6.95
CA VAL A 169 -20.15 -8.58 5.86
C VAL A 169 -18.80 -8.94 6.44
N SER A 170 -18.21 -10.03 5.94
CA SER A 170 -16.83 -10.42 6.24
C SER A 170 -15.91 -9.82 5.19
N LEU A 171 -14.89 -9.10 5.65
CA LEU A 171 -13.92 -8.43 4.79
C LEU A 171 -12.60 -9.19 4.79
N ARG A 172 -12.07 -9.43 3.60
CA ARG A 172 -10.72 -9.93 3.39
C ARG A 172 -9.84 -8.79 2.92
N TYR A 173 -8.70 -8.68 3.58
CA TYR A 173 -7.69 -7.70 3.23
C TYR A 173 -6.45 -8.40 2.72
N THR A 174 -5.79 -7.79 1.74
CA THR A 174 -4.56 -8.31 1.15
C THR A 174 -3.56 -7.19 1.00
N VAL A 175 -2.34 -7.42 1.47
CA VAL A 175 -1.21 -6.53 1.24
C VAL A 175 -0.33 -7.14 0.18
N ASP A 176 -0.02 -6.36 -0.84
CA ASP A 176 0.86 -6.73 -1.95
C ASP A 176 2.12 -5.86 -1.93
N ILE A 177 3.25 -6.50 -2.22
CA ILE A 177 4.57 -5.87 -2.32
C ILE A 177 5.15 -6.34 -3.67
N PRO A 178 5.15 -5.48 -4.69
CA PRO A 178 5.64 -5.82 -6.02
C PRO A 178 7.16 -5.99 -6.09
#